data_AF-A0A6N3DL59-F1
#
_entry.id   AF-A0A6N3DL59-F1
#
_cell.length_a   1.000
_cell.length_b   1.000
_cell.length_c   1.000
_cell.angle_alpha   90.00
_cell.angle_beta   90.00
_cell.angle_gamma   90.00
#
_symmetry.space_group_name_H-M   'P 1'
#
loop_
_entity.id
_entity.type
_entity.pdbx_description
1 polymer ?
#
loop_
_entity_poly.entity_id
_entity_poly.type
_entity_poly.pdbx_seq_one_letter_code
_entity_poly.pdbx_strand_id
1 'polypeptide(L)'
;MYAQAFGAILGLIACLYEYVYGNLVVIGNKFVPGMDYINFVCGYALYPLCIIVFLISLINLILNKKPNQLKNVSLLNKILAHITVIIGILGCKFYFIIPALLILYQYYIPVLFEHDLKREEREANRQSAIVELLKNNIGKHTIVKLLNVSYEEVEILELEYCSKRR
;
A
#
# COMPACT_ATOMS: atom_id res chain seq x y z
N MET A 1 2.32 0.58 -3.20
CA MET A 1 3.77 0.50 -3.51
C MET A 1 4.65 1.20 -2.49
N TYR A 2 4.41 2.47 -2.14
CA TYR A 2 5.18 3.15 -1.06
C TYR A 2 5.15 2.40 0.28
N ALA A 3 3.96 1.96 0.72
CA ALA A 3 3.82 1.16 1.93
C ALA A 3 4.64 -0.14 1.88
N GLN A 4 4.69 -0.81 0.73
CA GLN A 4 5.46 -2.05 0.56
C GLN A 4 6.97 -1.81 0.66
N ALA A 5 7.48 -0.75 0.02
CA ALA A 5 8.89 -0.37 0.12
C ALA A 5 9.28 0.00 1.56
N PHE A 6 8.42 0.76 2.25
CA PHE A 6 8.64 1.12 3.65
C PHE A 6 8.60 -0.11 4.58
N GLY A 7 7.63 -1.00 4.37
CA GLY A 7 7.55 -2.28 5.09
C GLY A 7 8.78 -3.16 4.88
N ALA A 8 9.32 -3.19 3.66
CA ALA A 8 10.56 -3.93 3.37
C ALA A 8 11.78 -3.35 4.09
N ILE A 9 11.90 -2.02 4.19
CA ILE A 9 12.97 -1.35 4.97
C ILE A 9 12.84 -1.71 6.46
N LEU A 10 11.64 -1.60 7.03
CA LEU A 10 11.42 -1.99 8.42
C LEU A 10 11.70 -3.49 8.64
N GLY A 11 11.39 -4.33 7.65
CA GLY A 11 11.74 -5.74 7.64
C GLY A 11 13.25 -5.97 7.70
N LEU A 12 14.04 -5.21 6.93
CA LEU A 12 15.52 -5.27 7.01
C LEU A 12 16.03 -4.86 8.39
N ILE A 13 15.47 -3.81 8.99
CA ILE A 13 15.82 -3.36 10.34
C ILE A 13 15.49 -4.44 11.37
N ALA A 14 14.32 -5.07 11.27
CA ALA A 14 13.92 -6.18 12.15
C ALA A 14 14.87 -7.38 12.02
N CYS A 15 15.29 -7.73 10.80
CA CYS A 15 16.28 -8.78 10.57
C CYS A 15 17.63 -8.45 11.21
N LEU A 16 18.09 -7.20 11.08
CA LEU A 16 19.35 -6.75 11.65
C LEU A 16 19.30 -6.74 13.18
N TYR A 17 18.17 -6.33 13.75
CA TYR A 17 17.94 -6.37 15.18
C TYR A 17 18.06 -7.81 15.69
N GLU A 18 17.27 -8.75 15.16
CA GLU A 18 17.31 -10.15 15.58
C GLU A 18 18.68 -10.82 15.35
N TYR A 19 19.43 -10.39 14.33
CA TYR A 19 20.82 -10.79 14.14
C TYR A 19 21.73 -10.38 15.29
N VAL A 20 21.64 -9.12 15.74
CA VAL A 20 22.44 -8.60 16.87
C VAL A 20 22.12 -9.34 18.17
N TYR A 21 20.86 -9.72 18.38
CA TYR A 21 20.45 -10.49 19.57
C TYR A 21 20.72 -12.01 19.45
N GLY A 22 21.30 -12.47 18.34
CA GLY A 22 21.70 -13.86 18.15
C GLY A 22 20.55 -14.82 17.78
N ASN A 23 19.37 -14.29 17.44
CA ASN A 23 18.20 -15.08 17.06
C ASN A 23 18.14 -15.39 15.57
N LEU A 24 18.89 -14.66 14.74
CA LEU A 24 18.99 -14.86 13.28
C LEU A 24 20.46 -14.84 12.85
N VAL A 25 20.84 -15.63 11.83
CA VAL A 25 22.17 -15.56 11.21
C VAL A 25 22.03 -14.80 9.90
N VAL A 26 22.63 -13.61 9.81
CA VAL A 26 22.46 -12.75 8.64
C VAL A 26 23.72 -12.68 7.80
N ILE A 27 24.94 -12.76 8.38
CA ILE A 27 26.20 -12.88 7.65
C ILE A 27 27.31 -13.33 8.63
N GLY A 28 28.19 -14.24 8.20
CA GLY A 28 29.42 -14.56 8.94
C GLY A 28 29.37 -15.80 9.84
N ASN A 29 28.83 -16.92 9.34
CA ASN A 29 29.10 -18.33 9.70
C ASN A 29 29.28 -18.72 11.18
N LYS A 30 28.84 -17.91 12.14
CA LYS A 30 28.87 -18.26 13.56
C LYS A 30 27.54 -18.92 13.89
N PHE A 31 27.53 -20.25 13.79
CA PHE A 31 26.46 -21.05 14.36
C PHE A 31 26.43 -20.77 15.86
N VAL A 32 25.39 -20.08 16.33
CA VAL A 32 25.20 -19.83 17.76
C VAL A 32 24.69 -21.13 18.39
N PRO A 33 25.38 -21.71 19.39
CA PRO A 33 24.91 -22.91 20.05
C PRO A 33 23.54 -22.64 20.69
N GLY A 34 22.54 -23.46 20.34
CA GLY A 34 21.14 -23.28 20.76
C GLY A 34 20.21 -22.68 19.70
N MET A 35 20.70 -22.40 18.48
CA MET A 35 19.87 -21.89 17.40
C MET A 35 19.06 -22.99 16.70
N ASP A 36 17.74 -22.79 16.61
CA ASP A 36 16.85 -23.66 15.85
C ASP A 36 17.13 -23.59 14.35
N TYR A 37 17.01 -24.75 13.67
CA TYR A 37 17.18 -24.86 12.22
C TYR A 37 16.27 -23.90 11.43
N ILE A 38 15.07 -23.62 11.95
CA ILE A 38 14.11 -22.69 11.33
C ILE A 38 14.69 -21.27 11.30
N ASN A 39 15.26 -20.81 12.41
CA ASN A 39 15.85 -19.47 12.50
C ASN A 39 17.10 -19.36 11.64
N PHE A 40 17.87 -20.45 11.51
CA PHE A 40 18.99 -20.52 10.59
C PHE A 40 18.54 -20.31 9.13
N VAL A 41 17.54 -21.07 8.66
CA VAL A 41 17.02 -20.94 7.28
C VAL A 41 16.39 -19.56 7.05
N CYS A 42 15.64 -19.04 8.02
CA CYS A 42 15.02 -17.73 7.92
C CYS A 42 16.07 -16.61 7.85
N GLY A 43 17.20 -16.72 8.56
CA GLY A 43 18.27 -15.71 8.53
C GLY A 43 18.86 -15.52 7.13
N TYR A 44 19.14 -16.62 6.43
CA TYR A 44 19.67 -16.58 5.08
C TYR A 44 18.63 -16.21 4.02
N ALA A 45 17.36 -16.56 4.21
CA ALA A 45 16.31 -16.29 3.23
C ALA A 45 15.70 -14.89 3.37
N LEU A 46 15.45 -14.44 4.60
CA LEU A 46 14.61 -13.27 4.87
C LEU A 46 15.28 -11.96 4.48
N TYR A 47 16.57 -11.81 4.79
CA TYR A 47 17.32 -10.61 4.47
C TYR A 47 17.37 -10.33 2.95
N PRO A 48 17.80 -11.27 2.08
CA PRO A 48 17.75 -11.05 0.63
C PRO A 48 16.33 -10.90 0.10
N LEU A 49 15.33 -11.60 0.67
CA LEU A 49 13.93 -11.42 0.30
C LEU A 49 13.43 -9.99 0.54
N CYS A 50 13.75 -9.40 1.70
CA CYS A 50 13.38 -8.01 2.00
C CYS A 50 14.06 -7.03 1.02
N ILE A 51 15.32 -7.27 0.62
CA ILE A 51 16.00 -6.47 -0.42
C ILE A 51 15.29 -6.61 -1.78
N ILE A 52 14.96 -7.83 -2.20
CA ILE A 52 14.29 -8.09 -3.48
C ILE A 52 12.92 -7.39 -3.51
N VAL A 53 12.13 -7.51 -2.44
CA VAL A 53 10.81 -6.86 -2.32
C VAL A 53 10.95 -5.33 -2.37
N PHE A 54 11.98 -4.77 -1.73
CA PHE A 54 12.27 -3.34 -1.79
C PHE A 54 12.61 -2.90 -3.22
N LEU A 55 13.53 -3.60 -3.90
CA LEU A 55 13.94 -3.27 -5.27
C LEU A 55 12.77 -3.37 -6.26
N ILE A 56 11.95 -4.41 -6.17
CA ILE A 56 10.75 -4.54 -7.02
C ILE A 56 9.78 -3.38 -6.77
N SER A 57 9.58 -3.00 -5.51
CA SER A 57 8.71 -1.87 -5.15
C SER A 57 9.24 -0.55 -5.70
N LEU A 58 10.57 -0.33 -5.64
CA LEU A 58 11.24 0.85 -6.15
C LEU A 58 11.17 0.92 -7.69
N ILE A 59 11.46 -0.19 -8.38
CA ILE A 59 11.39 -0.28 -9.84
C ILE A 59 9.96 0.03 -10.31
N ASN A 60 8.95 -0.54 -9.66
CA ASN A 60 7.57 -0.27 -10.01
C ASN A 60 7.18 1.20 -9.77
N LEU A 61 7.72 1.82 -8.71
CA LEU A 61 7.50 3.22 -8.42
C LEU A 61 8.12 4.14 -9.48
N ILE A 62 9.39 3.90 -9.85
CA ILE A 62 10.11 4.69 -10.84
C ILE A 62 9.46 4.55 -12.22
N LEU A 63 9.07 3.33 -12.58
CA LEU A 63 8.54 3.05 -13.92
C LEU A 63 7.11 3.57 -14.10
N ASN A 64 6.35 3.84 -13.03
CA ASN A 64 5.01 4.43 -13.06
C ASN A 64 4.09 3.87 -14.18
N LYS A 65 4.23 2.57 -14.47
CA LYS A 65 3.72 1.96 -15.71
C LYS A 65 2.23 1.61 -15.60
N LYS A 66 1.50 1.83 -16.70
CA LYS A 66 0.08 1.48 -16.87
C LYS A 66 -0.19 0.01 -16.47
N PRO A 67 -1.31 -0.27 -15.79
CA PRO A 67 -1.59 -1.56 -15.13
C PRO A 67 -1.61 -2.79 -16.06
N ASN A 68 -1.82 -2.60 -17.36
CA ASN A 68 -2.07 -3.71 -18.29
C ASN A 68 -0.81 -4.38 -18.87
N GLN A 69 0.39 -3.80 -18.75
CA GLN A 69 1.59 -4.37 -19.39
C GLN A 69 2.44 -5.31 -18.51
N LEU A 70 2.12 -5.45 -17.21
CA LEU A 70 2.96 -6.20 -16.26
C LEU A 70 2.15 -7.15 -15.35
N LYS A 71 1.08 -7.76 -15.86
CA LYS A 71 0.23 -8.70 -15.09
C LYS A 71 1.02 -9.86 -14.46
N ASN A 72 2.07 -10.35 -15.13
CA ASN A 72 2.92 -11.42 -14.59
C ASN A 72 3.84 -10.92 -13.46
N VAL A 73 4.35 -9.69 -13.56
CA VAL A 73 5.25 -9.11 -12.55
C VAL A 73 4.47 -8.70 -11.30
N SER A 74 3.23 -8.24 -11.44
CA SER A 74 2.38 -7.95 -10.28
C SER A 74 2.01 -9.22 -9.49
N LEU A 75 1.79 -10.34 -10.18
CA LEU A 75 1.53 -11.64 -9.58
C LEU A 75 2.79 -12.17 -8.87
N LEU A 76 3.96 -12.09 -9.50
CA LEU A 76 5.24 -12.43 -8.88
C LEU A 76 5.52 -11.59 -7.63
N ASN A 77 5.31 -10.26 -7.69
CA ASN A 77 5.47 -9.38 -6.53
C ASN A 77 4.53 -9.79 -5.38
N LYS A 78 3.28 -10.17 -5.70
CA LYS A 78 2.33 -10.65 -4.70
C LYS A 78 2.82 -11.93 -4.04
N ILE A 79 3.28 -12.92 -4.80
CA ILE A 79 3.82 -14.18 -4.27
C ILE A 79 5.04 -13.89 -3.37
N LEU A 80 5.99 -13.09 -3.86
CA LEU A 80 7.20 -12.73 -3.11
C LEU A 80 6.86 -11.99 -1.81
N ALA A 81 5.90 -11.06 -1.83
CA ALA A 81 5.43 -10.37 -0.65
C ALA A 81 4.88 -11.34 0.41
N HIS A 82 4.06 -12.32 0.01
CA HIS A 82 3.50 -13.30 0.95
C HIS A 82 4.57 -14.24 1.51
N ILE A 83 5.47 -14.74 0.66
CA ILE A 83 6.60 -15.57 1.10
C ILE A 83 7.47 -14.81 2.10
N THR A 84 7.76 -13.54 1.83
CA THR A 84 8.57 -12.68 2.71
C THR A 84 7.88 -12.50 4.07
N VAL A 85 6.56 -12.29 4.10
CA VAL A 85 5.81 -12.19 5.36
C VAL A 85 5.82 -13.51 6.14
N ILE A 86 5.61 -14.64 5.47
CA ILE A 86 5.61 -15.95 6.15
C ILE A 86 6.97 -16.24 6.78
N ILE A 87 8.05 -16.10 6.00
CA ILE A 87 9.42 -16.31 6.49
C ILE A 87 9.77 -15.26 7.56
N GLY A 88 9.28 -14.03 7.40
CA GLY A 88 9.49 -12.95 8.34
C GLY A 88 8.87 -13.19 9.71
N ILE A 89 7.64 -13.67 9.75
CA ILE A 89 6.96 -14.04 10.99
C ILE A 89 7.63 -15.27 11.64
N LEU A 90 8.08 -16.24 10.84
CA LEU A 90 8.78 -17.41 11.36
C LEU A 90 10.15 -17.06 11.97
N GLY A 91 10.92 -16.18 11.33
CA GLY A 91 12.25 -15.78 11.78
C GLY A 91 12.26 -14.68 12.84
N CYS A 92 11.64 -13.53 12.54
CA CYS A 92 11.64 -12.33 13.39
C CYS A 92 10.41 -12.20 14.30
N LYS A 93 9.51 -13.19 14.31
CA LYS A 93 8.35 -13.28 15.22
C LYS A 93 7.56 -11.97 15.28
N PHE A 94 7.40 -11.42 16.47
CA PHE A 94 6.61 -10.23 16.77
C PHE A 94 7.17 -8.97 16.12
N TYR A 95 8.49 -8.88 15.95
CA TYR A 95 9.14 -7.71 15.35
C TYR A 95 8.81 -7.56 13.85
N PHE A 96 8.35 -8.63 13.20
CA PHE A 96 7.94 -8.60 11.81
C PHE A 96 6.48 -8.26 11.57
N ILE A 97 5.65 -8.09 12.62
CA ILE A 97 4.21 -7.82 12.46
C ILE A 97 3.98 -6.50 11.73
N ILE A 98 4.65 -5.42 12.15
CA ILE A 98 4.52 -4.09 11.52
C ILE A 98 5.05 -4.12 10.08
N PRO A 99 6.27 -4.63 9.80
CA PRO A 99 6.73 -4.86 8.42
C PRO A 99 5.74 -5.65 7.55
N ALA A 100 5.17 -6.74 8.09
CA ALA A 100 4.25 -7.60 7.36
C ALA A 100 2.97 -6.87 6.92
N LEU A 101 2.37 -6.10 7.82
CA LEU A 101 1.18 -5.30 7.51
C LEU A 101 1.45 -4.30 6.39
N LEU A 102 2.61 -3.64 6.43
CA LEU A 102 3.00 -2.66 5.42
C LEU A 102 3.34 -3.29 4.07
N ILE A 103 4.02 -4.45 4.07
CA ILE A 103 4.34 -5.22 2.85
C ILE A 103 3.06 -5.68 2.14
N LEU A 104 2.07 -6.15 2.90
CA LEU A 104 0.82 -6.68 2.36
C LEU A 104 -0.26 -5.62 2.14
N TYR A 105 -0.07 -4.41 2.65
CA TYR A 105 -1.04 -3.30 2.65
C TYR A 105 -1.78 -3.14 1.31
N GLN A 106 -1.03 -3.05 0.21
CA GLN A 106 -1.60 -2.79 -1.11
C GLN A 106 -2.50 -3.91 -1.66
N TYR A 107 -2.43 -5.12 -1.09
CA TYR A 107 -3.21 -6.27 -1.55
C TYR A 107 -4.52 -6.45 -0.77
N TYR A 108 -4.55 -6.02 0.48
CA TYR A 108 -5.69 -6.26 1.37
C TYR A 108 -6.56 -5.02 1.61
N ILE A 109 -6.00 -3.80 1.53
CA ILE A 109 -6.80 -2.57 1.63
C ILE A 109 -7.97 -2.50 0.64
N PRO A 110 -7.79 -2.74 -0.67
CA PRO A 110 -8.91 -2.67 -1.61
C PRO A 110 -9.98 -3.73 -1.36
N VAL A 111 -9.63 -4.86 -0.71
CA VAL A 111 -10.57 -5.92 -0.33
C VAL A 111 -11.30 -5.56 0.96
N LEU A 112 -10.59 -4.98 1.93
CA LEU A 112 -11.13 -4.66 3.25
C LEU A 112 -12.03 -3.42 3.21
N PHE A 113 -11.71 -2.46 2.35
CA PHE A 113 -12.41 -1.17 2.23
C PHE A 113 -13.16 -1.02 0.90
N GLU A 114 -13.49 -2.11 0.21
CA GLU A 114 -14.14 -2.05 -1.11
C GLU A 114 -15.43 -1.23 -1.08
N HIS A 115 -16.21 -1.36 -0.01
CA HIS A 115 -17.46 -0.61 0.18
C HIS A 115 -17.23 0.89 0.40
N ASP A 116 -16.24 1.25 1.21
CA ASP A 116 -15.93 2.65 1.51
C ASP A 116 -15.28 3.34 0.31
N LEU A 117 -14.38 2.65 -0.41
CA LEU A 117 -13.80 3.14 -1.66
C LEU A 117 -14.86 3.41 -2.74
N LYS A 118 -15.83 2.50 -2.91
CA LYS A 118 -16.94 2.71 -3.86
C LYS A 118 -17.85 3.86 -3.45
N ARG A 119 -17.97 4.12 -2.14
CA ARG A 119 -18.72 5.26 -1.61
C ARG A 119 -17.99 6.57 -1.90
N GLU A 120 -16.71 6.67 -1.58
CA GLU A 120 -15.89 7.85 -1.86
C GLU A 120 -15.82 8.15 -3.37
N GLU A 121 -15.64 7.13 -4.21
CA GLU A 121 -15.64 7.31 -5.67
C GLU A 121 -16.98 7.86 -6.19
N ARG A 122 -18.10 7.40 -5.62
CA ARG A 122 -19.43 7.88 -5.99
C ARG A 122 -19.65 9.32 -5.53
N GLU A 123 -19.21 9.67 -4.33
CA GLU A 123 -19.27 11.03 -3.79
C GLU A 123 -18.39 11.99 -4.63
N ALA A 124 -17.16 11.58 -4.96
CA ALA A 124 -16.25 12.35 -5.81
C ALA A 124 -16.80 12.55 -7.24
N ASN A 125 -17.38 11.51 -7.85
CA ASN A 125 -18.03 11.60 -9.15
C ASN A 125 -19.28 12.50 -9.13
N ARG A 126 -20.01 12.51 -8.02
CA ARG A 126 -21.17 13.39 -7.85
C ARG A 126 -20.73 14.85 -7.72
N GLN A 127 -19.70 15.11 -6.92
CA GLN A 127 -19.11 16.45 -6.78
C GLN A 127 -18.53 16.96 -8.09
N SER A 128 -17.81 16.12 -8.85
CA SER A 128 -17.23 16.51 -10.13
C SER A 128 -18.31 16.87 -11.17
N ALA A 129 -19.39 16.10 -11.22
CA ALA A 129 -20.54 16.40 -12.09
C ALA A 129 -21.21 17.73 -11.73
N ILE A 130 -21.38 18.03 -10.44
CA ILE A 130 -21.91 19.34 -10.00
C ILE A 130 -21.00 20.48 -10.48
N VAL A 131 -19.69 20.35 -10.28
CA VAL A 131 -18.71 21.37 -10.69
C VAL A 131 -18.70 21.56 -12.22
N GLU A 132 -18.86 20.49 -12.99
CA GLU A 132 -18.94 20.56 -14.46
C GLU A 132 -20.21 21.29 -14.93
N LEU A 133 -21.36 20.99 -14.33
CA LEU A 133 -22.61 21.68 -14.64
C LEU A 133 -22.56 23.17 -14.25
N LEU A 134 -21.94 23.51 -13.12
CA LEU A 134 -21.69 24.89 -12.71
C LEU A 134 -20.76 25.62 -13.70
N LYS A 135 -19.69 24.96 -14.19
CA LYS A 135 -18.80 25.50 -15.23
C LYS A 135 -19.54 25.82 -16.53
N ASN A 136 -20.56 25.03 -16.87
CA ASN A 136 -21.42 25.23 -18.04
C ASN A 136 -22.55 26.25 -17.78
N ASN A 137 -22.48 27.04 -16.71
CA ASN A 137 -23.47 28.04 -16.30
C ASN A 137 -24.90 27.46 -16.13
N ILE A 138 -25.03 26.18 -15.77
CA ILE A 138 -26.34 25.60 -15.48
C ILE A 138 -26.80 26.07 -14.10
N GLY A 139 -28.02 26.59 -14.02
CA GLY A 139 -28.59 27.10 -12.78
C GLY A 139 -28.75 26.03 -11.70
N LYS A 140 -28.51 26.40 -10.43
CA LYS A 140 -28.55 25.52 -9.24
C LYS A 140 -29.81 24.66 -9.16
N HIS A 141 -30.98 25.26 -9.43
CA HIS A 141 -32.26 24.54 -9.40
C HIS A 141 -32.32 23.38 -10.41
N THR A 142 -31.72 23.55 -11.58
CA THR A 142 -31.63 22.50 -12.61
C THR A 142 -30.66 21.40 -12.19
N ILE A 143 -29.54 21.75 -11.57
CA ILE A 143 -28.56 20.80 -11.03
C ILE A 143 -29.17 19.95 -9.90
N VAL A 144 -29.88 20.59 -8.96
CA VAL A 144 -30.60 19.93 -7.86
C VAL A 144 -31.60 18.89 -8.40
N LYS A 145 -32.40 19.26 -9.41
CA LYS A 145 -33.34 18.33 -10.04
C LYS A 145 -32.66 17.20 -10.81
N LEU A 146 -31.60 17.49 -11.56
CA LEU A 146 -30.90 16.51 -12.40
C LEU A 146 -30.15 15.46 -11.59
N LEU A 147 -29.45 15.89 -10.53
CA LEU A 147 -28.59 15.03 -9.73
C LEU A 147 -29.26 14.56 -8.43
N ASN A 148 -30.49 15.03 -8.14
CA ASN A 148 -31.24 14.77 -6.91
C ASN A 148 -30.38 15.02 -5.65
N VAL A 149 -29.75 16.20 -5.61
CA VAL A 149 -28.81 16.67 -4.56
C VAL A 149 -29.43 17.82 -3.77
N SER A 150 -28.94 18.07 -2.55
CA SER A 150 -29.45 19.19 -1.77
C SER A 150 -28.97 20.55 -2.34
N TYR A 151 -29.71 21.61 -2.04
CA TYR A 151 -29.27 22.96 -2.40
C TYR A 151 -27.98 23.37 -1.68
N GLU A 152 -27.81 22.96 -0.42
CA GLU A 152 -26.60 23.22 0.38
C GLU A 152 -25.36 22.58 -0.26
N GLU A 153 -25.45 21.34 -0.74
CA GLU A 153 -24.32 20.67 -1.40
C GLU A 153 -23.85 21.44 -2.65
N VAL A 154 -24.78 21.93 -3.46
CA VAL A 154 -24.47 22.71 -4.67
C VAL A 154 -23.88 24.08 -4.31
N GLU A 155 -24.36 24.70 -3.25
CA GLU A 155 -23.91 26.03 -2.81
C GLU A 155 -22.51 26.00 -2.20
N ILE A 156 -22.19 24.99 -1.39
CA ILE A 156 -20.84 24.80 -0.83
C ILE A 156 -19.83 24.61 -1.97
N LEU A 157 -20.14 23.75 -2.95
CA LEU A 157 -19.26 23.48 -4.08
C LEU A 157 -19.10 24.69 -5.02
N GLU A 158 -20.15 25.50 -5.19
CA GLU A 158 -20.06 26.74 -5.97
C GLU A 158 -19.19 27.79 -5.28
N LEU A 159 -19.31 27.94 -3.95
CA LEU A 159 -18.46 28.84 -3.16
C LEU A 159 -16.99 28.41 -3.23
N GLU A 160 -16.72 27.11 -3.08
CA GLU A 160 -15.38 26.56 -3.19
C GLU A 160 -14.80 26.75 -4.61
N TYR A 161 -15.61 26.50 -5.63
CA TYR A 161 -15.26 26.75 -7.03
C TYR A 161 -14.95 28.24 -7.31
N CYS A 162 -15.79 29.15 -6.85
CA CYS A 162 -15.62 30.60 -7.05
C CYS A 162 -14.39 31.14 -6.31
N SER A 163 -14.06 30.58 -5.13
CA SER A 163 -12.86 30.96 -4.37
C SER A 163 -11.56 30.61 -5.09
N LYS A 164 -11.51 29.46 -5.80
CA LYS A 164 -10.34 29.01 -6.59
C LYS A 164 -10.17 29.75 -7.91
N ARG A 165 -11.13 30.60 -8.31
CA ARG A 165 -11.14 31.33 -9.58
C ARG A 165 -10.69 32.80 -9.45
N ARG A 166 -10.57 33.33 -8.23
CA ARG A 166 -10.00 34.65 -7.92
C ARG A 166 -8.50 34.54 -7.70
#